data_AF-A0A7X1PHZ0-F1
#
_entry.id   AF-A0A7X1PHZ0-F1
#
_cell.length_a   1.000
_cell.length_b   1.000
_cell.length_c   1.000
_cell.angle_alpha   90.00
_cell.angle_beta   90.00
_cell.angle_gamma   90.00
#
_symmetry.space_group_name_H-M   'P 1'
#
loop_
_entity.id
_entity.type
_entity.pdbx_description
1 polymer ?
#
loop_
_entity_poly.entity_id
_entity_poly.type
_entity_poly.pdbx_seq_one_letter_code
_entity_poly.pdbx_strand_id
1 'polypeptide(L)'
;MPKKKWFWNESTDNLLRRNYDSSVKGRSQVIANRLKVPRWVVNRRAAALGLSRPKDRPWSVDDESYLEANLHRTSIKTLARKLARSPTAIKLKAKRLGVRKHDEGYTACSLAEALGVDPHWVLTRIRSGELRAIHRQTQRTIEQGGDSWLITDEGVVEFLRDHAYEVDLRKVDSLWFMDLVAPYLQRDSIDQRPTEAA
;
A
#
# COMPACT_ATOMS: atom_id res chain seq x y z
N MET A 1 3.44 -18.73 -43.05
CA MET A 1 2.41 -18.48 -42.01
C MET A 1 2.75 -19.32 -40.78
N PRO A 2 3.03 -18.73 -39.60
CA PRO A 2 3.33 -19.52 -38.41
C PRO A 2 2.10 -20.35 -38.00
N LYS A 3 2.26 -21.68 -37.88
CA LYS A 3 1.19 -22.59 -37.44
C LYS A 3 0.78 -22.22 -36.00
N LYS A 4 -0.51 -21.97 -35.77
CA LYS A 4 -1.02 -21.76 -34.40
C LYS A 4 -0.76 -23.02 -33.58
N LYS A 5 0.08 -22.91 -32.55
CA LYS A 5 0.49 -24.03 -31.67
C LYS A 5 -0.69 -24.65 -30.91
N TRP A 6 -1.78 -23.91 -30.70
CA TRP A 6 -2.94 -24.34 -29.92
C TRP A 6 -4.21 -24.11 -30.73
N PHE A 7 -4.92 -25.20 -31.04
CA PHE A 7 -6.18 -25.17 -31.78
C PHE A 7 -7.35 -25.23 -30.81
N TRP A 8 -8.26 -24.26 -30.94
CA TRP A 8 -9.52 -24.22 -30.20
C TRP A 8 -10.63 -24.75 -31.09
N ASN A 9 -11.49 -25.58 -30.53
CA ASN A 9 -12.67 -26.14 -31.16
C ASN A 9 -13.89 -25.95 -30.24
N GLU A 10 -15.08 -26.23 -30.76
CA GLU A 10 -16.31 -26.01 -30.00
C GLU A 10 -16.40 -26.85 -28.72
N SER A 11 -15.83 -28.07 -28.71
CA SER A 11 -15.74 -28.91 -27.52
C SER A 11 -14.89 -28.28 -26.41
N THR A 12 -13.73 -27.70 -26.78
CA THR A 12 -12.84 -27.03 -25.82
C THR A 12 -13.44 -25.71 -25.33
N ASP A 13 -14.09 -24.94 -26.21
CA ASP A 13 -14.80 -23.72 -25.80
C ASP A 13 -15.98 -24.03 -24.87
N ASN A 14 -16.76 -25.08 -25.15
CA ASN A 14 -17.84 -25.52 -24.27
C ASN A 14 -17.32 -26.01 -22.92
N LEU A 15 -16.16 -26.66 -22.89
CA LEU A 15 -15.49 -26.99 -21.63
C LEU A 15 -15.12 -25.74 -20.83
N LEU A 16 -14.62 -24.69 -21.49
CA LEU A 16 -14.37 -23.40 -20.84
C LEU A 16 -15.67 -22.77 -20.33
N ARG A 17 -16.72 -22.66 -21.16
CA ARG A 17 -18.00 -22.06 -20.75
C ARG A 17 -18.64 -22.75 -19.54
N ARG A 18 -18.53 -24.09 -19.46
CA ARG A 18 -19.11 -24.87 -18.36
C ARG A 18 -18.28 -24.83 -17.07
N ASN A 19 -16.95 -24.79 -17.19
CA ASN A 19 -16.07 -25.05 -16.03
C ASN A 19 -15.26 -23.83 -15.59
N TYR A 20 -15.20 -22.78 -16.40
CA TYR A 20 -14.43 -21.58 -16.09
C TYR A 20 -15.25 -20.65 -15.18
N ASP A 21 -14.91 -20.68 -13.90
CA ASP A 21 -15.42 -19.74 -12.92
C ASP A 21 -14.31 -18.76 -12.55
N SER A 22 -14.54 -17.47 -12.84
CA SER A 22 -13.58 -16.39 -12.57
C SER A 22 -13.48 -16.01 -11.08
N SER A 23 -14.37 -16.53 -10.23
CA SER A 23 -14.35 -16.35 -8.78
C SER A 23 -13.47 -17.38 -8.06
N VAL A 24 -13.24 -18.55 -8.68
CA VAL A 24 -12.52 -19.67 -8.05
C VAL A 24 -11.02 -19.60 -8.35
N LYS A 25 -10.22 -19.46 -7.29
CA LYS A 25 -8.74 -19.45 -7.39
C LYS A 25 -8.24 -20.78 -7.97
N GLY A 26 -7.31 -20.70 -8.93
CA GLY A 26 -6.66 -21.88 -9.52
C GLY A 26 -7.47 -22.60 -10.60
N ARG A 27 -8.72 -22.19 -10.88
CA ARG A 27 -9.57 -22.88 -11.85
C ARG A 27 -8.97 -22.95 -13.26
N SER A 28 -8.32 -21.88 -13.70
CA SER A 28 -7.62 -21.87 -14.99
C SER A 28 -6.44 -22.84 -15.06
N GLN A 29 -5.78 -23.15 -13.93
CA GLN A 29 -4.72 -24.15 -13.87
C GLN A 29 -5.26 -25.57 -14.03
N VAL A 30 -6.41 -25.86 -13.41
CA VAL A 30 -7.08 -27.16 -13.54
C VAL A 30 -7.48 -27.41 -15.00
N ILE A 31 -8.08 -26.42 -15.65
CA ILE A 31 -8.46 -26.50 -17.07
C ILE A 31 -7.21 -26.63 -17.97
N ALA A 32 -6.15 -25.89 -17.66
CA ALA A 32 -4.88 -25.96 -18.38
C ALA A 32 -4.27 -27.37 -18.33
N ASN A 33 -4.25 -28.00 -17.15
CA ASN A 33 -3.76 -29.36 -16.98
C ASN A 33 -4.59 -30.38 -17.77
N ARG A 34 -5.93 -30.25 -17.74
CA ARG A 34 -6.84 -31.13 -18.49
C ARG A 34 -6.67 -31.02 -20.01
N LEU A 35 -6.44 -29.80 -20.50
CA LEU A 35 -6.24 -29.52 -21.92
C LEU A 35 -4.77 -29.66 -22.38
N LYS A 36 -3.84 -29.95 -21.46
CA LYS A 36 -2.39 -29.99 -21.71
C LYS A 36 -1.86 -28.74 -22.42
N VAL A 37 -2.39 -27.57 -22.06
CA VAL A 37 -1.96 -26.27 -22.58
C VAL A 37 -1.45 -25.39 -21.44
N PRO A 38 -0.56 -24.41 -21.71
CA PRO A 38 -0.14 -23.45 -20.69
C PRO A 38 -1.33 -22.64 -20.12
N ARG A 39 -1.30 -22.34 -18.82
CA ARG A 39 -2.34 -21.56 -18.12
C ARG A 39 -2.69 -20.24 -18.80
N TRP A 40 -1.69 -19.52 -19.31
CA TRP A 40 -1.92 -18.24 -19.99
C TRP A 40 -2.76 -18.38 -21.28
N VAL A 41 -2.69 -19.53 -21.95
CA VAL A 41 -3.46 -19.84 -23.18
C VAL A 41 -4.95 -19.98 -22.83
N VAL A 42 -5.26 -20.68 -21.74
CA VAL A 42 -6.63 -20.78 -21.21
C VAL A 42 -7.15 -19.41 -20.79
N ASN A 43 -6.38 -18.63 -20.03
CA ASN A 43 -6.79 -17.28 -19.61
C ASN A 43 -7.08 -16.37 -20.82
N ARG A 44 -6.24 -16.43 -21.86
CA ARG A 44 -6.41 -15.64 -23.09
C ARG A 44 -7.68 -16.04 -23.83
N ARG A 45 -7.98 -17.35 -23.94
CA ARG A 45 -9.22 -17.83 -24.59
C ARG A 45 -10.46 -17.50 -23.75
N ALA A 46 -10.40 -17.69 -22.44
CA ALA A 46 -11.48 -17.33 -21.52
C ALA A 46 -11.81 -15.83 -21.59
N ALA A 47 -10.80 -14.96 -21.69
CA ALA A 47 -11.00 -13.53 -21.92
C ALA A 47 -11.68 -13.25 -23.27
N ALA A 48 -11.25 -13.92 -24.35
CA ALA A 48 -11.88 -13.78 -25.67
C ALA A 48 -13.32 -14.29 -25.72
N LEU A 49 -13.68 -15.27 -24.87
CA LEU A 49 -15.04 -15.79 -24.72
C LEU A 49 -15.90 -15.00 -23.71
N GLY A 50 -15.37 -13.92 -23.11
CA GLY A 50 -16.10 -13.12 -22.12
C GLY A 50 -16.29 -13.81 -20.76
N LEU A 51 -15.56 -14.88 -20.47
CA LEU A 51 -15.66 -15.67 -19.23
C LEU A 51 -14.80 -15.11 -18.09
N SER A 52 -13.80 -14.28 -18.44
CA SER A 52 -12.96 -13.60 -17.46
C SER A 52 -13.65 -12.35 -16.94
N ARG A 53 -13.29 -11.93 -15.72
CA ARG A 53 -13.75 -10.65 -15.17
C ARG A 53 -13.42 -9.51 -16.14
N PRO A 54 -14.35 -8.56 -16.36
CA PRO A 54 -14.09 -7.40 -17.19
C PRO A 54 -12.90 -6.62 -16.64
N LYS A 55 -12.13 -5.99 -17.54
CA LYS A 55 -11.03 -5.11 -17.16
C LYS A 55 -11.60 -3.93 -16.38
N ASP A 56 -10.92 -3.54 -15.29
CA ASP A 56 -11.29 -2.34 -14.53
C ASP A 56 -11.31 -1.11 -15.45
N ARG A 57 -12.27 -0.20 -15.21
CA ARG A 57 -12.35 1.08 -15.92
C ARG A 57 -11.03 1.87 -15.77
N PRO A 58 -10.61 2.63 -16.80
CA PRO A 58 -9.47 3.55 -16.67
C PRO A 58 -9.63 4.50 -15.48
N TRP A 59 -8.51 4.99 -14.95
CA TRP A 59 -8.52 6.04 -13.93
C TRP A 59 -8.79 7.39 -14.61
N SER A 60 -9.74 8.16 -14.08
CA SER A 60 -9.95 9.56 -14.46
C SER A 60 -9.08 10.45 -13.58
N VAL A 61 -8.83 11.68 -14.02
CA VAL A 61 -8.13 12.69 -13.22
C VAL A 61 -8.86 12.91 -11.89
N ASP A 62 -10.18 13.03 -11.91
CA ASP A 62 -10.99 13.20 -10.69
C ASP A 62 -10.84 12.03 -9.71
N ASP A 63 -10.77 10.79 -10.21
CA ASP A 63 -10.60 9.62 -9.35
C ASP A 63 -9.20 9.61 -8.71
N GLU A 64 -8.19 10.11 -9.43
CA GLU A 64 -6.81 10.21 -8.95
C GLU A 64 -6.68 11.31 -7.90
N SER A 65 -7.21 12.51 -8.19
CA SER A 65 -7.25 13.62 -7.23
C SER A 65 -8.07 13.26 -5.99
N TYR A 66 -9.20 12.56 -6.16
CA TYR A 66 -9.97 12.07 -5.02
C TYR A 66 -9.19 11.04 -4.21
N LEU A 67 -8.48 10.12 -4.86
CA LEU A 67 -7.64 9.14 -4.18
C LEU A 67 -6.53 9.83 -3.39
N GLU A 68 -5.78 10.75 -4.01
CA GLU A 68 -4.73 11.55 -3.37
C GLU A 68 -5.27 12.30 -2.14
N ALA A 69 -6.37 13.03 -2.31
CA ALA A 69 -6.96 13.85 -1.26
C ALA A 69 -7.65 13.05 -0.14
N ASN A 70 -7.91 11.75 -0.31
CA ASN A 70 -8.68 10.97 0.67
C ASN A 70 -7.98 9.71 1.15
N LEU A 71 -6.85 9.30 0.56
CA LEU A 71 -6.14 8.07 0.96
C LEU A 71 -5.72 8.10 2.43
N HIS A 72 -5.37 9.27 2.94
CA HIS A 72 -4.92 9.49 4.30
C HIS A 72 -6.09 9.39 5.31
N ARG A 73 -7.22 10.05 5.06
CA ARG A 73 -8.40 10.09 5.96
C ARG A 73 -9.31 8.87 5.88
N THR A 74 -9.32 8.17 4.74
CA THR A 74 -10.37 7.21 4.42
C THR A 74 -9.81 5.80 4.26
N SER A 75 -10.50 4.81 4.82
CA SER A 75 -10.08 3.41 4.67
C SER A 75 -10.09 2.97 3.20
N ILE A 76 -9.14 2.10 2.81
CA ILE A 76 -9.08 1.52 1.46
C ILE A 76 -10.41 0.86 1.06
N LYS A 77 -11.13 0.24 2.01
CA LYS A 77 -12.45 -0.36 1.76
C LYS A 77 -13.52 0.69 1.43
N THR A 78 -13.46 1.85 2.08
CA THR A 78 -14.40 2.95 1.81
C THR A 78 -14.06 3.64 0.49
N LEU A 79 -12.78 3.87 0.19
CA LEU A 79 -12.32 4.38 -1.10
C LEU A 79 -12.69 3.44 -2.25
N ALA A 80 -12.53 2.12 -2.05
CA ALA A 80 -12.94 1.09 -2.99
C ALA A 80 -14.44 1.17 -3.33
N ARG A 81 -15.29 1.34 -2.31
CA ARG A 81 -16.75 1.53 -2.50
C ARG A 81 -17.06 2.83 -3.23
N LYS A 82 -16.44 3.94 -2.80
CA LYS A 82 -16.70 5.28 -3.35
C LYS A 82 -16.26 5.39 -4.82
N LEU A 83 -15.10 4.84 -5.16
CA LEU A 83 -14.54 4.84 -6.51
C LEU A 83 -15.01 3.65 -7.35
N ALA A 84 -15.89 2.79 -6.81
CA ALA A 84 -16.37 1.56 -7.46
C ALA A 84 -15.23 0.68 -8.02
N ARG A 85 -14.13 0.55 -7.27
CA ARG A 85 -12.94 -0.22 -7.65
C ARG A 85 -12.56 -1.23 -6.58
N SER A 86 -11.79 -2.25 -6.95
CA SER A 86 -11.30 -3.23 -5.98
C SER A 86 -10.29 -2.59 -4.98
N PRO A 87 -10.23 -3.05 -3.73
CA PRO A 87 -9.21 -2.61 -2.77
C PRO A 87 -7.77 -2.75 -3.29
N THR A 88 -7.51 -3.77 -4.09
CA THR A 88 -6.21 -4.00 -4.74
C THR A 88 -5.92 -2.93 -5.78
N ALA A 89 -6.90 -2.52 -6.59
CA ALA A 89 -6.73 -1.44 -7.56
C ALA A 89 -6.42 -0.10 -6.88
N ILE A 90 -7.06 0.20 -5.75
CA ILE A 90 -6.75 1.38 -4.93
C ILE A 90 -5.30 1.36 -4.46
N LYS A 91 -4.84 0.25 -3.85
CA LYS A 91 -3.45 0.09 -3.38
C LYS A 91 -2.43 0.26 -4.52
N LEU A 92 -2.69 -0.38 -5.66
CA LEU A 92 -1.80 -0.31 -6.82
C LEU A 92 -1.73 1.09 -7.41
N LYS A 93 -2.87 1.81 -7.46
CA LYS A 93 -2.89 3.17 -7.97
C LYS A 93 -2.20 4.13 -7.00
N ALA A 94 -2.49 4.05 -5.71
CA ALA A 94 -1.80 4.82 -4.68
C ALA A 94 -0.27 4.65 -4.77
N LYS A 95 0.20 3.40 -4.91
CA LYS A 95 1.63 3.11 -5.13
C LYS A 95 2.19 3.78 -6.39
N ARG A 96 1.44 3.82 -7.50
CA ARG A 96 1.86 4.45 -8.75
C ARG A 96 1.85 5.97 -8.69
N LEU A 97 0.95 6.56 -7.89
CA LEU A 97 0.87 7.99 -7.64
C LEU A 97 1.88 8.44 -6.56
N GLY A 98 2.55 7.51 -5.88
CA GLY A 98 3.47 7.82 -4.77
C GLY A 98 2.78 8.17 -3.46
N VAL A 99 1.44 8.11 -3.40
CA VAL A 99 0.65 8.49 -2.22
C VAL A 99 0.64 7.34 -1.22
N ARG A 100 1.03 7.61 0.02
CA ARG A 100 0.99 6.64 1.13
C ARG A 100 0.05 7.14 2.22
N LYS A 101 -0.41 6.22 3.07
CA LYS A 101 -1.40 6.50 4.12
C LYS A 101 -0.80 7.22 5.36
N HIS A 102 0.50 7.48 5.37
CA HIS A 102 1.21 7.88 6.60
C HIS A 102 0.97 9.34 7.03
N ASP A 103 0.23 10.15 6.27
CA ASP A 103 -0.01 11.58 6.56
C ASP A 103 -0.87 11.88 7.80
N GLU A 104 -1.43 10.86 8.48
CA GLU A 104 -2.06 11.03 9.81
C GLU A 104 -1.18 10.46 10.95
N GLY A 105 0.02 9.97 10.65
CA GLY A 105 0.93 9.34 11.62
C GLY A 105 0.92 7.80 11.62
N TYR A 106 1.86 7.23 12.35
CA TYR A 106 2.16 5.81 12.45
C TYR A 106 1.36 5.09 13.53
N THR A 107 1.04 3.84 13.25
CA THR A 107 0.81 2.83 14.29
C THR A 107 2.15 2.28 14.77
N ALA A 108 2.21 1.69 15.97
CA ALA A 108 3.43 1.06 16.48
C ALA A 108 4.02 0.03 15.50
N CYS A 109 3.17 -0.81 14.88
CA CYS A 109 3.63 -1.79 13.89
C CYS A 109 4.19 -1.15 12.62
N SER A 110 3.53 -0.12 12.08
CA SER A 110 4.01 0.53 10.87
C SER A 110 5.29 1.34 11.11
N LEU A 111 5.45 1.94 12.30
CA LEU A 111 6.71 2.59 12.66
C LEU A 111 7.83 1.56 12.85
N ALA A 112 7.52 0.42 13.47
CA ALA A 112 8.48 -0.65 13.65
C ALA A 112 8.99 -1.21 12.32
N GLU A 113 8.09 -1.40 11.35
CA GLU A 113 8.43 -1.80 9.98
C GLU A 113 9.35 -0.76 9.31
N ALA A 114 9.03 0.53 9.45
CA ALA A 114 9.83 1.62 8.87
C ALA A 114 11.22 1.74 9.52
N LEU A 115 11.32 1.56 10.84
CA LEU A 115 12.58 1.60 11.60
C LEU A 115 13.39 0.29 11.51
N GLY A 116 12.80 -0.79 11.01
CA GLY A 116 13.44 -2.11 10.99
C GLY A 116 13.62 -2.74 12.38
N VAL A 117 12.68 -2.48 13.29
CA VAL A 117 12.69 -2.93 14.70
C VAL A 117 11.45 -3.78 15.03
N ASP A 118 11.42 -4.36 16.23
CA ASP A 118 10.27 -5.12 16.71
C ASP A 118 9.10 -4.19 17.14
N PRO A 119 7.83 -4.51 16.89
CA PRO A 119 6.70 -3.70 17.35
C PRO A 119 6.65 -3.48 18.88
N HIS A 120 7.08 -4.46 19.69
CA HIS A 120 7.18 -4.30 21.14
C HIS A 120 8.26 -3.31 21.52
N TRP A 121 9.34 -3.21 20.74
CA TRP A 121 10.37 -2.20 20.95
C TRP A 121 9.73 -0.80 20.88
N VAL A 122 8.89 -0.53 19.87
CA VAL A 122 8.17 0.75 19.72
C VAL A 122 7.16 0.95 20.85
N LEU A 123 6.38 -0.07 21.20
CA LEU A 123 5.43 0.01 22.31
C LEU A 123 6.11 0.32 23.66
N THR A 124 7.31 -0.21 23.89
CA THR A 124 8.09 0.11 25.09
C THR A 124 8.46 1.59 25.15
N ARG A 125 8.82 2.21 24.01
CA ARG A 125 9.18 3.65 23.93
C ARG A 125 7.97 4.54 24.16
N ILE A 126 6.81 4.10 23.70
CA ILE A 126 5.55 4.79 23.99
C ILE A 126 5.22 4.71 25.48
N ARG A 127 5.41 3.53 26.11
CA ARG A 127 5.12 3.32 27.54
C ARG A 127 6.11 4.02 28.46
N SER A 128 7.38 4.13 28.07
CA SER A 128 8.41 4.88 28.80
C SER A 128 8.24 6.39 28.66
N GLY A 129 7.49 6.85 27.66
CA GLY A 129 7.27 8.27 27.35
C GLY A 129 8.33 8.88 26.44
N GLU A 130 9.31 8.09 25.99
CA GLU A 130 10.36 8.51 25.05
C GLU A 130 9.81 8.82 23.65
N LEU A 131 8.76 8.09 23.23
CA LEU A 131 8.07 8.31 21.96
C LEU A 131 6.67 8.84 22.20
N ARG A 132 6.43 10.09 21.79
CA ARG A 132 5.10 10.73 21.90
C ARG A 132 4.09 10.02 21.00
N ALA A 133 3.02 9.49 21.61
CA ALA A 133 1.91 8.89 20.90
C ALA A 133 0.57 9.20 21.58
N ILE A 134 -0.50 9.27 20.79
CA ILE A 134 -1.87 9.53 21.23
C ILE A 134 -2.71 8.28 20.96
N HIS A 135 -3.66 7.94 21.84
CA HIS A 135 -4.63 6.88 21.54
C HIS A 135 -5.59 7.31 20.43
N ARG A 136 -5.76 6.50 19.37
CA ARG A 136 -6.68 6.84 18.25
C ARG A 136 -8.16 6.79 18.62
N GLN A 137 -8.53 6.33 19.82
CA GLN A 137 -9.92 6.16 20.27
C GLN A 137 -10.78 5.39 19.26
N THR A 138 -10.19 4.37 18.63
CA THR A 138 -10.92 3.49 17.73
C THR A 138 -11.81 2.55 18.54
N GLN A 139 -13.06 2.33 18.08
CA GLN A 139 -13.99 1.34 18.65
C GLN A 139 -13.57 -0.12 18.35
N ARG A 140 -12.27 -0.41 18.31
CA ARG A 140 -11.75 -1.75 18.03
C ARG A 140 -11.78 -2.61 19.28
N THR A 141 -12.27 -3.84 19.12
CA THR A 141 -12.29 -4.83 20.20
C THR A 141 -10.89 -5.39 20.45
N ILE A 142 -10.69 -5.97 21.64
CA ILE A 142 -9.42 -6.60 22.05
C ILE A 142 -8.98 -7.69 21.06
N GLU A 143 -9.93 -8.46 20.52
CA GLU A 143 -9.72 -9.49 19.51
C GLU A 143 -9.22 -8.94 18.15
N GLN A 144 -9.44 -7.65 17.89
CA GLN A 144 -8.99 -6.94 16.69
C GLN A 144 -7.66 -6.19 16.90
N GLY A 145 -6.98 -6.47 18.02
CA GLY A 145 -5.71 -5.83 18.40
C GLY A 145 -5.86 -4.54 19.21
N GLY A 146 -7.06 -4.25 19.73
CA GLY A 146 -7.33 -3.10 20.60
C GLY A 146 -7.21 -1.74 19.91
N ASP A 147 -7.24 -0.68 20.72
CA ASP A 147 -7.10 0.70 20.23
C ASP A 147 -5.65 1.00 19.83
N SER A 148 -5.47 1.52 18.62
CA SER A 148 -4.13 1.72 18.06
C SER A 148 -3.55 3.06 18.50
N TRP A 149 -2.27 3.06 18.86
CA TRP A 149 -1.48 4.28 19.02
C TRP A 149 -1.36 5.06 17.71
N LEU A 150 -1.33 6.39 17.83
CA LEU A 150 -1.04 7.36 16.80
C LEU A 150 0.27 8.08 17.13
N ILE A 151 1.27 7.91 16.28
CA ILE A 151 2.59 8.53 16.43
C ILE A 151 2.74 9.50 15.27
N THR A 152 2.95 10.79 15.50
CA THR A 152 3.08 11.77 14.40
C THR A 152 4.51 11.84 13.87
N ASP A 153 4.70 12.41 12.68
CA ASP A 153 6.05 12.63 12.11
C ASP A 153 6.91 13.47 13.05
N GLU A 154 6.34 14.53 13.65
CA GLU A 154 7.03 15.38 14.63
C GLU A 154 7.49 14.56 15.84
N GLY A 155 6.65 13.67 16.35
CA GLY A 155 6.99 12.79 17.48
C GLY A 155 8.09 11.78 17.13
N VAL A 156 8.12 11.28 15.89
CA VAL A 156 9.22 10.41 15.44
C VAL A 156 10.51 11.20 15.27
N VAL A 157 10.46 12.41 14.71
CA VAL A 157 11.65 13.26 14.51
C VAL A 157 12.23 13.71 15.86
N GLU A 158 11.40 14.08 16.82
CA GLU A 158 11.82 14.41 18.19
C GLU A 158 12.50 13.20 18.86
N PHE A 159 11.87 12.03 18.77
CA PHE A 159 12.48 10.80 19.27
C PHE A 159 13.82 10.48 18.60
N LEU A 160 13.92 10.57 17.27
CA LEU A 160 15.15 10.31 16.53
C LEU A 160 16.24 11.35 16.82
N ARG A 161 15.87 12.58 17.18
CA ARG A 161 16.82 13.62 17.60
C ARG A 161 17.49 13.25 18.92
N ASP A 162 16.71 12.81 19.89
CA ASP A 162 17.19 12.54 21.24
C ASP A 162 17.79 11.12 21.38
N HIS A 163 17.35 10.17 20.55
CA HIS A 163 17.72 8.75 20.60
C HIS A 163 18.33 8.21 19.29
N ALA A 164 19.02 9.06 18.51
CA ALA A 164 19.53 8.74 17.17
C ALA A 164 20.35 7.43 17.11
N TYR A 165 21.16 7.16 18.14
CA TYR A 165 22.07 6.01 18.20
C TYR A 165 21.39 4.69 18.62
N GLU A 166 20.13 4.73 19.06
CA GLU A 166 19.37 3.52 19.39
C GLU A 166 18.77 2.84 18.15
N VAL A 167 18.73 3.54 17.01
CA VAL A 167 18.15 3.07 15.76
C VAL A 167 19.27 2.64 14.80
N ASP A 168 19.24 1.38 14.37
CA ASP A 168 20.16 0.87 13.34
C ASP A 168 19.71 1.33 11.95
N LEU A 169 20.29 2.45 11.48
CA LEU A 169 19.98 3.04 10.16
C LEU A 169 20.13 2.07 8.98
N ARG A 170 20.90 0.97 9.12
CA ARG A 170 21.03 -0.04 8.06
C ARG A 170 19.76 -0.86 7.86
N LYS A 171 18.87 -0.89 8.86
CA LYS A 171 17.60 -1.62 8.84
C LYS A 171 16.41 -0.72 8.52
N VAL A 172 16.59 0.58 8.64
CA VAL A 172 15.57 1.60 8.37
C VAL A 172 15.26 1.63 6.88
N ASP A 173 13.98 1.79 6.52
CA ASP A 173 13.58 2.10 5.14
C ASP A 173 14.14 3.48 4.76
N SER A 174 15.11 3.49 3.87
CA SER A 174 15.85 4.70 3.49
C SER A 174 14.99 5.75 2.78
N LEU A 175 13.98 5.33 2.02
CA LEU A 175 13.08 6.24 1.33
C LEU A 175 12.16 6.92 2.35
N TRP A 176 11.55 6.13 3.24
CA TRP A 176 10.75 6.64 4.33
C TRP A 176 11.54 7.61 5.22
N PHE A 177 12.76 7.24 5.60
CA PHE A 177 13.59 8.08 6.47
C PHE A 177 13.87 9.43 5.82
N MET A 178 14.24 9.44 4.53
CA MET A 178 14.47 10.68 3.80
C MET A 178 13.21 11.52 3.68
N ASP A 179 12.05 10.91 3.44
CA ASP A 179 10.76 11.63 3.40
C ASP A 179 10.40 12.24 4.76
N LEU A 180 10.75 11.54 5.86
CA LEU A 180 10.56 12.03 7.23
C LEU A 180 11.49 13.21 7.54
N VAL A 181 12.77 13.13 7.20
CA VAL A 181 13.75 14.16 7.60
C VAL A 181 13.83 15.34 6.64
N ALA A 182 13.58 15.15 5.34
CA ALA A 182 13.76 16.20 4.32
C ALA A 182 13.00 17.51 4.61
N PRO A 183 11.75 17.50 5.11
CA PRO A 183 11.06 18.72 5.52
C PRO A 183 11.79 19.51 6.62
N TYR A 184 12.51 18.81 7.51
CA TYR A 184 13.21 19.38 8.67
C TYR A 184 14.68 19.75 8.39
N LEU A 185 15.19 19.45 7.19
CA LEU A 185 16.55 19.81 6.76
C LEU A 185 16.63 21.21 6.14
N GLN A 186 15.52 21.95 6.05
CA GLN A 186 15.53 23.32 5.53
C GLN A 186 16.35 24.20 6.49
N ARG A 187 17.48 24.71 5.98
CA ARG A 187 18.29 25.70 6.67
C ARG A 187 17.47 26.96 6.88
N ASP A 188 17.36 27.43 8.12
CA ASP A 188 17.14 28.84 8.40
C ASP A 188 18.16 29.62 7.57
N SER A 189 17.67 30.36 6.58
CA SER A 189 18.49 31.28 5.82
C SER A 189 19.11 32.26 6.82
N ILE A 190 20.44 32.19 6.91
CA ILE A 190 21.34 33.07 7.63
C ILE A 190 20.85 34.52 7.49
N ASP A 191 20.17 35.02 8.52
CA ASP A 191 19.92 36.44 8.71
C ASP A 191 20.62 36.85 9.99
N GLN A 192 21.93 37.16 9.87
CA GLN A 192 22.67 38.17 10.65
C GLN A 192 24.01 38.42 9.93
N ARG A 193 24.00 39.28 8.91
CA ARG A 193 25.22 40.06 8.61
C ARG A 193 25.26 41.20 9.62
N PRO A 194 26.37 41.40 10.38
CA PRO A 194 26.51 42.63 11.14
C PRO A 194 26.56 43.77 10.12
N THR A 195 25.66 44.74 10.26
CA THR A 195 25.76 46.00 9.56
C THR A 195 27.02 46.69 10.08
N GLU A 196 28.12 46.55 9.33
CA GLU A 196 29.33 47.32 9.56
C GLU A 196 29.02 48.81 9.45
N ALA A 197 29.58 49.54 10.40
CA ALA A 197 29.52 50.99 10.54
C ALA A 197 30.07 51.71 9.30
N ALA A 198 29.39 52.79 8.92
CA ALA A 198 29.96 53.94 8.22
C ALA A 198 29.15 55.19 8.58
#